data_AF-A0A182S951-F1
#
_entry.id   AF-A0A182S951-F1
#
_cell.length_a   1.000
_cell.length_b   1.000
_cell.length_c   1.000
_cell.angle_alpha   90.00
_cell.angle_beta   90.00
_cell.angle_gamma   90.00
#
_symmetry.space_group_name_H-M   'P 1'
#
loop_
_entity.id
_entity.type
_entity.pdbx_description
1 polymer ?
#
loop_
_entity_poly.entity_id
_entity_poly.type
_entity_poly.pdbx_seq_one_letter_code
_entity_poly.pdbx_strand_id
1 'polypeptide(L)'
;MAMEVFQTETHYIFLRKERSLWWNRYSSEFQLKCGWDLSSVDDIECIGVTHGIVGTIALQGVLEPHLIVIKEVVPVGVLYAPHLVYKIKSIAVLGPDGADTLLLGCSKHNTNQTVKIAPAAVSSGGGGTMIPPEGHPSPKSRLFESSALVNKTWGAVKSAGSTIRNTTEKAAAIATSQVKSTVSLVVKDPVRIEKRVIDELHKIFDDTDSFYYSPNCDITNNLQRRGAPPDDRFYWNKPMLAELLKVAVDGERPDGPGADWVLPIIQGFVQVEQCVIGNECFT
;
A
#
# COMPACT_ATOMS: atom_id res chain seq x y z
N MET A 1 -8.20 18.35 0.83
CA MET A 1 -6.94 18.97 1.28
C MET A 1 -6.09 17.86 1.87
N ALA A 2 -4.82 17.80 1.52
CA ALA A 2 -3.88 16.86 2.12
C ALA A 2 -3.54 17.25 3.57
N MET A 3 -2.98 16.30 4.30
CA MET A 3 -2.51 16.39 5.69
C MET A 3 -1.01 16.16 5.69
N GLU A 4 -0.26 16.88 6.51
CA GLU A 4 1.20 16.72 6.59
C GLU A 4 1.53 15.47 7.40
N VAL A 5 2.50 14.69 6.94
CA VAL A 5 2.94 13.46 7.62
C VAL A 5 4.37 13.65 8.10
N PHE A 6 4.56 13.43 9.39
CA PHE A 6 5.86 13.39 10.03
C PHE A 6 6.15 11.99 10.56
N GLN A 7 7.43 11.64 10.64
CA GLN A 7 7.94 10.41 11.22
C GLN A 7 8.85 10.76 12.40
N THR A 8 8.79 9.95 13.46
CA THR A 8 9.80 9.85 14.51
C THR A 8 10.22 8.38 14.63
N GLU A 9 11.16 8.06 15.52
CA GLU A 9 11.50 6.66 15.85
C GLU A 9 10.26 5.83 16.20
N THR A 10 9.30 6.41 16.94
CA THR A 10 8.20 5.67 17.57
C THR A 10 6.81 5.95 16.98
N HIS A 11 6.61 7.04 16.23
CA HIS A 11 5.30 7.46 15.75
C HIS A 11 5.31 7.95 14.30
N TYR A 12 4.20 7.74 13.60
CA TYR A 12 3.81 8.63 12.49
C TYR A 12 2.82 9.66 13.04
N ILE A 13 3.00 10.93 12.66
CA ILE A 13 2.20 12.05 13.16
C ILE A 13 1.58 12.77 11.97
N PHE A 14 0.25 12.80 11.92
CA PHE A 14 -0.54 13.46 10.90
C PHE A 14 -0.99 14.82 11.41
N LEU A 15 -0.69 15.90 10.71
CA LEU A 15 -1.08 17.27 11.07
C LEU A 15 -2.15 17.81 10.11
N ARG A 16 -3.28 18.30 10.67
CA ARG A 16 -4.41 18.87 9.92
C ARG A 16 -4.98 20.06 10.68
N LYS A 17 -4.63 21.27 10.22
CA LYS A 17 -4.88 22.55 10.94
C LYS A 17 -4.24 22.48 12.34
N GLU A 18 -5.00 22.81 13.38
CA GLU A 18 -4.55 22.90 14.77
C GLU A 18 -4.68 21.58 15.55
N ARG A 19 -4.81 20.43 14.87
CA ARG A 19 -4.90 19.09 15.50
C ARG A 19 -3.89 18.15 14.86
N SER A 20 -3.34 17.27 15.68
CA SER A 20 -2.48 16.18 15.28
C SER A 20 -3.09 14.83 15.68
N LEU A 21 -2.96 13.84 14.80
CA LEU A 21 -3.25 12.43 15.09
C LEU A 21 -1.93 11.67 15.07
N TRP A 22 -1.62 11.00 16.17
CA TRP A 22 -0.40 10.23 16.34
C TRP A 22 -0.76 8.77 16.25
N TRP A 23 0.04 7.98 15.53
CA TRP A 23 -0.09 6.53 15.47
C TRP A 23 1.23 5.89 15.84
N ASN A 24 1.21 5.02 16.85
CA ASN A 24 2.41 4.36 17.34
C ASN A 24 2.83 3.21 16.41
N ARG A 25 4.09 3.22 15.98
CA ARG A 25 4.64 2.30 14.97
C ARG A 25 4.73 0.85 15.44
N TYR A 26 4.58 0.60 16.74
CA TYR A 26 4.75 -0.72 17.37
C TYR A 26 3.49 -1.21 18.11
N SER A 27 2.75 -0.33 18.81
CA SER A 27 1.51 -0.72 19.50
C SER A 27 0.25 -0.58 18.61
N SER A 28 0.35 0.06 17.44
CA SER A 28 -0.78 0.43 16.57
C SER A 28 -1.81 1.39 17.19
N GLU A 29 -1.53 1.94 18.37
CA GLU A 29 -2.45 2.83 19.09
C GLU A 29 -2.52 4.21 18.43
N PHE A 30 -3.73 4.79 18.40
CA PHE A 30 -3.97 6.16 17.97
C PHE A 30 -4.08 7.10 19.17
N GLN A 31 -3.55 8.32 19.06
CA GLN A 31 -3.71 9.38 20.05
C GLN A 31 -4.06 10.71 19.35
N LEU A 32 -5.13 11.36 19.80
CA LEU A 32 -5.51 12.70 19.34
C LEU A 32 -4.84 13.76 20.22
N LYS A 33 -4.18 14.74 19.60
CA LYS A 33 -3.54 15.87 20.29
C LYS A 33 -3.77 17.20 19.58
N CYS A 34 -3.38 18.29 20.24
CA CYS A 34 -3.31 19.61 19.62
C CYS A 34 -2.11 19.70 18.64
N GLY A 35 -2.26 20.46 17.56
CA GLY A 35 -1.23 20.62 16.53
C GLY A 35 0.02 21.37 16.98
N TRP A 36 -0.03 22.01 18.16
CA TRP A 36 1.08 22.73 18.77
C TRP A 36 2.08 21.81 19.50
N ASP A 37 1.73 20.54 19.78
CA ASP A 37 2.56 19.54 20.49
C ASP A 37 3.66 18.92 19.59
N LEU A 38 4.22 19.69 18.66
CA LEU A 38 5.34 19.26 17.80
C LEU A 38 6.68 19.88 18.20
N SER A 39 6.68 20.97 18.99
CA SER A 39 7.90 21.60 19.51
C SER A 39 8.56 20.83 20.66
N SER A 40 7.88 19.81 21.17
CA SER A 40 8.26 18.87 22.23
C SER A 40 8.83 17.56 21.68
N VAL A 41 9.04 17.46 20.36
CA VAL A 41 9.34 16.21 19.65
C VAL A 41 10.73 16.25 19.03
N ASP A 42 11.66 15.52 19.63
CA ASP A 42 12.98 15.26 19.06
C ASP A 42 12.89 14.32 17.84
N ASP A 43 13.89 14.40 16.96
CA ASP A 43 14.07 13.54 15.77
C ASP A 43 12.83 13.42 14.85
N ILE A 44 12.10 14.52 14.67
CA ILE A 44 10.92 14.62 13.79
C ILE A 44 11.31 14.98 12.33
N GLU A 45 11.05 14.07 11.39
CA GLU A 45 11.23 14.29 9.94
C GLU A 45 9.87 14.49 9.24
N CYS A 46 9.76 15.46 8.33
CA CYS A 46 8.57 15.60 7.47
C CYS A 46 8.73 14.72 6.22
N ILE A 47 8.05 13.58 6.20
CA ILE A 47 8.15 12.58 5.11
C ILE A 47 7.23 12.87 3.92
N GLY A 48 6.30 13.82 4.05
CA GLY A 48 5.46 14.31 2.93
C GLY A 48 4.04 14.69 3.33
N VAL A 49 3.09 14.44 2.44
CA VAL A 49 1.65 14.66 2.66
C VAL A 49 0.80 13.45 2.24
N THR A 50 -0.34 13.28 2.90
CA THR A 50 -1.36 12.24 2.60
C THR A 50 -2.73 12.86 2.34
N HIS A 51 -3.54 12.22 1.51
CA HIS A 51 -4.92 12.60 1.22
C HIS A 51 -5.96 11.99 2.18
N GLY A 52 -5.54 11.04 3.04
CA GLY A 52 -6.40 10.35 4.00
C GLY A 52 -5.76 9.10 4.60
N ILE A 53 -6.36 8.56 5.66
CA ILE A 53 -6.00 7.24 6.22
C ILE A 53 -6.99 6.22 5.67
N VAL A 54 -6.47 5.12 5.11
CA VAL A 54 -7.29 3.96 4.71
C VAL A 54 -7.60 3.12 5.94
N GLY A 55 -6.57 2.83 6.75
CA GLY A 55 -6.67 2.13 8.03
C GLY A 55 -5.43 1.27 8.31
N THR A 56 -5.43 0.58 9.45
CA THR A 56 -4.36 -0.32 9.87
C THR A 56 -4.54 -1.72 9.31
N ILE A 57 -3.43 -2.42 9.07
CA ILE A 57 -3.36 -3.86 8.81
C ILE A 57 -2.25 -4.47 9.68
N ALA A 58 -2.51 -5.65 10.23
CA ALA A 58 -1.54 -6.46 10.97
C ALA A 58 -1.94 -7.94 10.84
N LEU A 59 -0.95 -8.84 10.80
CA LEU A 59 -1.17 -10.29 10.76
C LEU A 59 -0.21 -10.95 11.76
N GLN A 60 -0.76 -11.49 12.85
CA GLN A 60 0.04 -11.96 13.99
C GLN A 60 1.13 -12.97 13.57
N GLY A 61 2.40 -12.61 13.77
CA GLY A 61 3.57 -13.43 13.41
C GLY A 61 3.87 -13.50 11.91
N VAL A 62 3.32 -12.58 11.10
CA VAL A 62 3.45 -12.52 9.63
C VAL A 62 3.69 -11.10 9.11
N LEU A 63 2.97 -10.12 9.66
CA LEU A 63 3.03 -8.70 9.31
C LEU A 63 2.83 -7.88 10.59
N GLU A 64 3.86 -7.13 10.98
CA GLU A 64 3.78 -6.17 12.09
C GLU A 64 2.78 -5.03 11.76
N PRO A 65 2.38 -4.19 12.73
CA PRO A 65 1.44 -3.10 12.47
C PRO A 65 1.90 -2.19 11.33
N HIS A 66 1.03 -2.04 10.33
CA HIS A 66 1.23 -1.18 9.17
C HIS A 66 0.00 -0.28 8.98
N LEU A 67 0.23 1.00 8.70
CA LEU A 67 -0.81 2.00 8.49
C LEU A 67 -0.87 2.37 7.00
N ILE A 68 -1.99 2.08 6.34
CA ILE A 68 -2.20 2.37 4.92
C ILE A 68 -2.78 3.78 4.77
N VAL A 69 -2.13 4.60 3.95
CA VAL A 69 -2.48 6.01 3.72
C VAL A 69 -2.65 6.31 2.23
N ILE A 70 -3.54 7.26 1.91
CA ILE A 70 -3.87 7.64 0.54
C ILE A 70 -2.80 8.60 0.02
N LYS A 71 -2.00 8.13 -0.94
CA LYS A 71 -0.88 8.89 -1.50
C LYS A 71 -1.35 9.85 -2.58
N GLU A 72 -1.96 9.34 -3.64
CA GLU A 72 -2.50 10.13 -4.76
C GLU A 72 -4.01 9.94 -4.92
N VAL A 73 -4.68 10.99 -5.42
CA VAL A 73 -6.10 10.99 -5.73
C VAL A 73 -6.36 11.81 -6.99
N VAL A 74 -7.49 11.53 -7.66
CA VAL A 74 -8.06 12.41 -8.68
C VAL A 74 -9.48 12.82 -8.29
N PRO A 75 -9.89 14.09 -8.51
CA PRO A 75 -11.27 14.51 -8.34
C PRO A 75 -12.15 13.82 -9.41
N VAL A 76 -13.33 13.36 -9.01
CA VAL A 76 -14.30 12.70 -9.90
C VAL A 76 -15.43 13.66 -10.28
N GLY A 77 -15.97 14.35 -9.27
CA GLY A 77 -17.08 15.28 -9.44
C GLY A 77 -17.94 15.40 -8.17
N VAL A 78 -18.98 16.21 -8.23
CA VAL A 78 -19.80 16.56 -7.07
C VAL A 78 -21.09 15.73 -7.08
N LEU A 79 -21.10 14.61 -6.36
CA LEU A 79 -22.28 13.73 -6.28
C LEU A 79 -23.42 14.34 -5.46
N TYR A 80 -23.07 15.00 -4.36
CA TYR A 80 -24.02 15.69 -3.47
C TYR A 80 -23.48 17.10 -3.22
N ALA A 81 -24.04 18.15 -3.82
CA ALA A 81 -23.49 19.50 -3.66
C ALA A 81 -23.43 19.97 -2.18
N PRO A 82 -22.33 20.60 -1.71
CA PRO A 82 -21.11 21.00 -2.44
C PRO A 82 -19.95 19.99 -2.33
N HIS A 83 -20.24 18.71 -2.04
CA HIS A 83 -19.25 17.70 -1.67
C HIS A 83 -18.61 17.02 -2.88
N LEU A 84 -17.30 17.21 -3.04
CA LEU A 84 -16.48 16.60 -4.09
C LEU A 84 -16.11 15.16 -3.72
N VAL A 85 -16.31 14.23 -4.66
CA VAL A 85 -15.86 12.84 -4.59
C VAL A 85 -14.48 12.72 -5.24
N TYR A 86 -13.61 11.92 -4.63
CA TYR A 86 -12.27 11.59 -5.11
C TYR A 86 -12.16 10.08 -5.36
N LYS A 87 -11.40 9.72 -6.40
CA LYS A 87 -10.92 8.37 -6.65
C LYS A 87 -9.49 8.25 -6.13
N ILE A 88 -9.18 7.19 -5.39
CA ILE A 88 -7.82 6.87 -4.95
C ILE A 88 -7.01 6.42 -6.17
N LYS A 89 -5.81 6.98 -6.35
CA LYS A 89 -4.90 6.64 -7.46
C LYS A 89 -3.68 5.84 -7.03
N SER A 90 -3.19 6.07 -5.82
CA SER A 90 -2.17 5.21 -5.21
C SER A 90 -2.21 5.30 -3.68
N ILE A 91 -1.68 4.27 -3.01
CA ILE A 91 -1.42 4.27 -1.57
C ILE A 91 0.09 4.41 -1.25
N ALA A 92 0.37 4.61 0.03
CA ALA A 92 1.63 4.20 0.65
C ALA A 92 1.29 3.44 1.94
N VAL A 93 2.15 2.50 2.33
CA VAL A 93 2.03 1.78 3.60
C VAL A 93 3.18 2.18 4.52
N LEU A 94 2.82 2.60 5.73
CA LEU A 94 3.74 3.11 6.75
C LEU A 94 3.94 2.03 7.82
N GLY A 95 5.16 1.49 7.92
CA GLY A 95 5.52 0.40 8.82
C GLY A 95 6.56 0.77 9.89
N PRO A 96 7.02 -0.22 10.69
CA PRO A 96 7.99 -0.02 11.77
C PRO A 96 9.39 0.42 11.29
N ASP A 97 9.78 0.04 10.07
CA ASP A 97 11.09 0.41 9.48
C ASP A 97 11.03 1.70 8.64
N GLY A 98 9.86 2.07 8.12
CA GLY A 98 9.68 3.27 7.28
C GLY A 98 8.39 3.23 6.46
N ALA A 99 8.26 4.17 5.53
CA ALA A 99 7.27 4.09 4.44
C ALA A 99 7.79 3.19 3.32
N ASP A 100 6.93 2.35 2.73
CA ASP A 100 7.26 1.52 1.57
C ASP A 100 7.65 2.34 0.32
N THR A 101 7.04 3.52 0.19
CA THR A 101 7.15 4.41 -0.94
C THR A 101 7.14 5.86 -0.47
N LEU A 102 7.83 6.72 -1.20
CA LEU A 102 7.90 8.15 -0.91
C LEU A 102 6.52 8.81 -1.11
N LEU A 103 6.07 9.56 -0.10
CA LEU A 103 4.89 10.42 -0.19
C LEU A 103 5.16 11.65 -1.05
N LEU A 104 4.10 12.37 -1.42
CA LEU A 104 4.22 13.66 -2.11
C LEU A 104 4.85 14.71 -1.18
N GLY A 105 5.75 15.55 -1.71
CA GLY A 105 6.52 16.50 -0.93
C GLY A 105 5.67 17.56 -0.21
N CYS A 106 6.08 17.94 1.01
CA CYS A 106 5.42 18.98 1.78
C CYS A 106 5.78 20.39 1.27
N SER A 107 4.78 21.25 1.02
CA SER A 107 5.02 22.63 0.56
C SER A 107 5.59 23.56 1.63
N LYS A 108 5.50 23.23 2.92
CA LYS A 108 6.10 23.99 4.02
C LYS A 108 7.51 23.52 4.37
N HIS A 109 7.72 22.21 4.32
CA HIS A 109 8.97 21.55 4.66
C HIS A 109 9.57 20.98 3.37
N ASN A 110 10.34 21.80 2.66
CA ASN A 110 10.97 21.42 1.40
C ASN A 110 11.97 20.27 1.62
N THR A 111 11.47 19.05 1.48
CA THR A 111 12.22 17.80 1.66
C THR A 111 13.18 17.65 0.49
N ASN A 112 14.36 18.27 0.62
CA ASN A 112 15.46 18.15 -0.34
C ASN A 112 15.99 16.70 -0.35
N GLN A 113 15.30 15.83 -1.09
CA GLN A 113 15.76 14.48 -1.40
C GLN A 113 17.06 14.59 -2.20
N THR A 114 18.17 14.57 -1.48
CA THR A 114 19.52 14.62 -2.04
C THR A 114 19.87 13.26 -2.62
N VAL A 115 19.27 12.97 -3.78
CA VAL A 115 19.64 11.83 -4.63
C VAL A 115 21.15 11.92 -4.85
N LYS A 116 21.90 10.98 -4.27
CA LYS A 116 23.37 10.90 -4.38
C LYS A 116 23.76 10.39 -5.77
N ILE A 117 23.49 11.21 -6.80
CA ILE A 117 24.02 11.00 -8.15
C ILE A 117 25.53 11.20 -8.07
N ALA A 118 26.30 10.15 -8.40
CA ALA A 118 27.75 10.24 -8.45
C ALA A 118 28.20 11.28 -9.50
N PRO A 119 29.32 12.00 -9.30
CA PRO A 119 29.74 13.03 -10.24
C PRO A 119 30.15 12.39 -11.58
N ALA A 120 29.34 12.58 -12.61
CA ALA A 120 29.74 12.26 -13.98
C ALA A 120 30.88 13.21 -14.40
N ALA A 121 32.03 12.64 -14.79
CA ALA A 121 33.21 13.44 -15.10
C ALA A 121 33.02 14.29 -16.36
N VAL A 122 33.40 15.56 -16.29
CA VAL A 122 33.45 16.47 -17.44
C VAL A 122 34.60 16.05 -18.36
N SER A 123 34.31 15.87 -19.65
CA SER A 123 35.33 15.92 -20.70
C SER A 123 34.73 16.44 -22.01
N SER A 124 35.53 17.12 -22.82
CA SER A 124 35.04 18.00 -23.90
C SER A 124 35.84 17.90 -25.20
N GLY A 125 35.16 17.48 -26.27
CA GLY A 125 35.44 17.85 -27.67
C GLY A 125 36.70 17.29 -28.35
N GLY A 126 36.76 17.50 -29.67
CA GLY A 126 37.98 17.40 -30.49
C GLY A 126 38.14 16.08 -31.26
N GLY A 127 37.84 16.09 -32.57
CA GLY A 127 38.13 14.96 -33.48
C GLY A 127 39.50 15.06 -34.17
N GLY A 128 39.88 13.99 -34.88
CA GLY A 128 41.08 13.96 -35.73
C GLY A 128 41.33 12.58 -36.34
N THR A 129 41.77 12.52 -37.60
CA THR A 129 42.03 11.28 -38.37
C THR A 129 43.51 11.17 -38.77
N MET A 130 44.08 9.94 -38.78
CA MET A 130 44.96 9.42 -39.85
C MET A 130 45.41 7.94 -39.64
N ILE A 131 46.08 7.37 -40.66
CA ILE A 131 46.25 5.94 -41.08
C ILE A 131 47.62 5.86 -41.84
N PRO A 132 48.44 4.78 -41.95
CA PRO A 132 48.29 3.30 -41.76
C PRO A 132 49.35 2.74 -40.73
N PRO A 133 50.08 1.58 -40.82
CA PRO A 133 49.95 0.35 -41.65
C PRO A 133 50.13 -1.06 -40.98
N GLU A 134 49.61 -2.06 -41.72
CA GLU A 134 50.08 -3.47 -41.93
C GLU A 134 50.07 -4.58 -40.83
N GLY A 135 49.59 -5.77 -41.21
CA GLY A 135 49.67 -7.03 -40.43
C GLY A 135 48.63 -8.13 -40.79
N HIS A 136 48.97 -9.07 -41.67
CA HIS A 136 48.21 -10.31 -41.99
C HIS A 136 48.61 -11.48 -41.03
N PRO A 137 47.96 -12.69 -41.01
CA PRO A 137 46.57 -13.06 -41.34
C PRO A 137 45.90 -14.15 -40.42
N SER A 138 44.56 -14.10 -40.26
CA SER A 138 43.66 -15.29 -40.22
C SER A 138 43.71 -16.24 -38.97
N PRO A 139 42.96 -17.38 -38.89
CA PRO A 139 41.71 -17.37 -38.10
C PRO A 139 41.44 -18.57 -37.15
N LYS A 140 40.68 -18.35 -36.07
CA LYS A 140 40.04 -19.36 -35.20
C LYS A 140 38.76 -18.78 -34.57
N SER A 141 37.68 -19.48 -34.20
CA SER A 141 36.93 -20.67 -34.68
C SER A 141 36.18 -21.27 -33.48
N ARG A 142 34.92 -21.70 -33.65
CA ARG A 142 34.04 -22.39 -32.66
C ARG A 142 33.44 -21.42 -31.60
N LEU A 143 32.14 -21.35 -31.30
CA LEU A 143 30.97 -22.27 -31.34
C LEU A 143 30.95 -23.38 -30.25
N PHE A 144 30.14 -23.12 -29.22
CA PHE A 144 29.51 -24.02 -28.24
C PHE A 144 28.55 -23.11 -27.43
N GLU A 145 27.22 -23.15 -27.43
CA GLU A 145 26.16 -24.11 -27.81
C GLU A 145 25.90 -25.29 -26.85
N SER A 146 24.64 -25.34 -26.37
CA SER A 146 23.97 -26.33 -25.51
C SER A 146 24.51 -26.50 -24.08
N SER A 147 23.71 -26.48 -23.01
CA SER A 147 22.35 -27.01 -22.74
C SER A 147 22.32 -28.51 -22.42
N ALA A 148 22.62 -28.88 -21.16
CA ALA A 148 22.33 -30.23 -20.62
C ALA A 148 22.36 -30.29 -19.06
N LEU A 149 21.27 -29.95 -18.38
CA LEU A 149 21.03 -30.36 -16.98
C LEU A 149 19.54 -30.69 -16.74
N VAL A 150 19.10 -31.82 -17.29
CA VAL A 150 17.77 -32.43 -17.04
C VAL A 150 17.96 -33.94 -16.82
N ASN A 151 17.10 -34.54 -15.99
CA ASN A 151 16.99 -35.99 -15.68
C ASN A 151 18.17 -36.67 -14.96
N LYS A 152 17.95 -37.02 -13.67
CA LYS A 152 18.50 -38.23 -13.04
C LYS A 152 17.47 -38.87 -12.07
N THR A 153 16.50 -39.60 -12.63
CA THR A 153 15.53 -40.39 -11.85
C THR A 153 15.24 -41.74 -12.51
N TRP A 154 16.05 -42.77 -12.25
CA TRP A 154 15.64 -44.18 -12.33
C TRP A 154 16.66 -45.11 -11.64
N GLY A 155 16.26 -46.33 -11.29
CA GLY A 155 17.20 -47.47 -11.33
C GLY A 155 17.50 -48.27 -10.05
N ALA A 156 16.58 -48.48 -9.11
CA ALA A 156 16.78 -49.47 -8.03
C ALA A 156 15.50 -50.25 -7.70
N VAL A 157 15.37 -51.48 -8.22
CA VAL A 157 14.29 -52.42 -7.87
C VAL A 157 14.83 -53.85 -7.81
N LYS A 158 14.75 -54.51 -6.64
CA LYS A 158 14.29 -55.91 -6.44
C LYS A 158 14.65 -56.47 -5.04
N SER A 159 13.63 -56.75 -4.24
CA SER A 159 13.43 -58.06 -3.61
C SER A 159 11.97 -58.22 -3.15
N ALA A 160 11.54 -59.46 -2.90
CA ALA A 160 10.13 -59.82 -2.70
C ALA A 160 9.64 -59.67 -1.24
N GLY A 161 8.32 -59.66 -1.04
CA GLY A 161 7.72 -59.84 0.30
C GLY A 161 6.33 -59.23 0.49
N SER A 162 5.28 -60.02 0.20
CA SER A 162 3.89 -59.90 0.69
C SER A 162 3.46 -58.65 1.50
N THR A 163 2.56 -57.83 0.95
CA THR A 163 1.15 -57.70 1.40
C THR A 163 0.42 -56.58 0.64
N ILE A 164 -0.68 -56.91 -0.05
CA ILE A 164 -1.63 -55.90 -0.55
C ILE A 164 -2.67 -55.65 0.54
N ARG A 165 -2.66 -54.44 1.15
CA ARG A 165 -3.78 -53.82 1.87
C ARG A 165 -3.45 -52.37 2.25
N ASN A 166 -4.50 -51.55 2.44
CA ASN A 166 -4.49 -50.21 3.03
C ASN A 166 -3.71 -49.10 2.28
N THR A 167 -3.70 -49.13 0.94
CA THR A 167 -3.35 -47.94 0.12
C THR A 167 -4.36 -46.81 0.25
N THR A 168 -5.66 -47.13 0.29
CA THR A 168 -6.75 -46.14 0.39
C THR A 168 -6.70 -45.34 1.70
N GLU A 169 -6.44 -46.00 2.84
CA GLU A 169 -6.33 -45.32 4.14
C GLU A 169 -5.11 -44.39 4.19
N LYS A 170 -3.96 -44.80 3.64
CA LYS A 170 -2.77 -43.94 3.59
C LYS A 170 -2.98 -42.73 2.68
N ALA A 171 -3.68 -42.90 1.55
CA ALA A 171 -4.09 -41.77 0.70
C ALA A 171 -5.07 -40.83 1.43
N ALA A 172 -6.07 -41.38 2.14
CA ALA A 172 -7.03 -40.60 2.91
C ALA A 172 -6.40 -39.86 4.10
N ALA A 173 -5.42 -40.47 4.79
CA ALA A 173 -4.65 -39.83 5.86
C ALA A 173 -3.80 -38.65 5.35
N ILE A 174 -3.15 -38.80 4.19
CA ILE A 174 -2.41 -37.71 3.54
C ILE A 174 -3.36 -36.57 3.12
N ALA A 175 -4.53 -36.90 2.56
CA ALA A 175 -5.53 -35.91 2.17
C ALA A 175 -6.13 -35.17 3.38
N THR A 176 -6.45 -35.88 4.47
CA THR A 176 -7.07 -35.27 5.67
C THR A 176 -6.09 -34.48 6.52
N SER A 177 -4.79 -34.80 6.51
CA SER A 177 -3.79 -33.97 7.19
C SER A 177 -3.58 -32.61 6.52
N GLN A 178 -3.75 -32.52 5.19
CA GLN A 178 -3.54 -31.27 4.45
C GLN A 178 -4.60 -30.18 4.73
N VAL A 179 -5.79 -30.55 5.22
CA VAL A 179 -6.91 -29.60 5.43
C VAL A 179 -6.92 -29.00 6.86
N LYS A 180 -6.15 -29.55 7.81
CA LYS A 180 -6.19 -29.13 9.23
C LYS A 180 -4.93 -28.41 9.75
N SER A 181 -4.00 -28.01 8.89
CA SER A 181 -2.71 -27.43 9.36
C SER A 181 -2.14 -26.29 8.52
N THR A 182 -2.90 -25.74 7.57
CA THR A 182 -2.46 -24.63 6.69
C THR A 182 -2.13 -23.32 7.42
N VAL A 183 -2.67 -23.11 8.63
CA VAL A 183 -2.42 -21.89 9.44
C VAL A 183 -1.25 -22.06 10.42
N SER A 184 -0.85 -23.30 10.76
CA SER A 184 0.11 -23.58 11.84
C SER A 184 1.42 -24.23 11.35
N LEU A 185 1.45 -24.86 10.17
CA LEU A 185 2.67 -25.43 9.60
C LEU A 185 3.54 -24.39 8.89
N VAL A 186 4.23 -23.62 9.73
CA VAL A 186 5.45 -22.86 9.43
C VAL A 186 5.27 -21.70 8.46
N VAL A 187 5.25 -20.49 9.03
CA VAL A 187 5.66 -19.26 8.35
C VAL A 187 7.16 -19.41 8.00
N LYS A 188 7.45 -20.06 6.87
CA LYS A 188 8.82 -20.41 6.45
C LYS A 188 9.68 -19.22 6.08
N ASP A 189 9.03 -18.08 5.85
CA ASP A 189 9.61 -16.85 5.32
C ASP A 189 8.59 -15.73 5.61
N PRO A 190 8.59 -15.11 6.81
CA PRO A 190 7.61 -14.08 7.17
C PRO A 190 7.74 -12.86 6.26
N VAL A 191 8.98 -12.40 6.06
CA VAL A 191 9.33 -11.25 5.20
C VAL A 191 8.78 -11.40 3.78
N ARG A 192 8.80 -12.61 3.20
CA ARG A 192 8.19 -12.86 1.89
C ARG A 192 6.66 -12.83 1.89
N ILE A 193 6.00 -13.21 2.98
CA ILE A 193 4.54 -13.13 3.10
C ILE A 193 4.13 -11.68 3.34
N GLU A 194 4.80 -10.98 4.25
CA GLU A 194 4.72 -9.53 4.44
C GLU A 194 4.86 -8.77 3.12
N LYS A 195 5.98 -8.95 2.41
CA LYS A 195 6.18 -8.33 1.09
C LYS A 195 5.04 -8.67 0.14
N ARG A 196 4.57 -9.92 0.11
CA ARG A 196 3.45 -10.31 -0.75
C ARG A 196 2.15 -9.58 -0.36
N VAL A 197 1.88 -9.34 0.92
CA VAL A 197 0.71 -8.56 1.35
C VAL A 197 0.82 -7.12 0.86
N ILE A 198 1.98 -6.48 1.00
CA ILE A 198 2.23 -5.13 0.46
C ILE A 198 2.11 -5.11 -1.09
N ASP A 199 2.71 -6.08 -1.79
CA ASP A 199 2.63 -6.22 -3.25
C ASP A 199 1.17 -6.41 -3.74
N GLU A 200 0.31 -7.14 -3.01
CA GLU A 200 -1.12 -7.27 -3.37
C GLU A 200 -1.95 -6.05 -2.97
N LEU A 201 -1.62 -5.34 -1.88
CA LEU A 201 -2.28 -4.08 -1.50
C LEU A 201 -2.08 -2.99 -2.57
N HIS A 202 -0.86 -2.83 -3.08
CA HIS A 202 -0.60 -1.90 -4.19
C HIS A 202 -1.42 -2.27 -5.44
N LYS A 203 -1.45 -3.54 -5.85
CA LYS A 203 -2.30 -3.97 -6.99
C LYS A 203 -3.77 -3.64 -6.77
N ILE A 204 -4.28 -3.82 -5.55
CA ILE A 204 -5.68 -3.54 -5.22
C ILE A 204 -5.99 -2.04 -5.36
N PHE A 205 -5.13 -1.14 -4.88
CA PHE A 205 -5.41 0.30 -4.90
C PHE A 205 -4.95 1.03 -6.17
N ASP A 206 -3.76 0.72 -6.67
CA ASP A 206 -3.08 1.52 -7.68
C ASP A 206 -3.55 1.12 -9.10
N ASP A 207 -3.72 -0.18 -9.35
CA ASP A 207 -4.07 -0.75 -10.67
C ASP A 207 -5.59 -0.82 -10.95
N THR A 208 -6.45 -0.94 -9.92
CA THR A 208 -7.89 -1.23 -10.13
C THR A 208 -8.79 -0.02 -10.34
N ASP A 209 -8.35 1.19 -9.98
CA ASP A 209 -9.15 2.42 -10.00
C ASP A 209 -10.50 2.33 -9.24
N SER A 210 -10.69 1.34 -8.36
CA SER A 210 -12.00 0.94 -7.84
C SER A 210 -12.40 1.58 -6.50
N PHE A 211 -11.58 2.49 -5.94
CA PHE A 211 -11.77 3.01 -4.57
C PHE A 211 -12.06 4.51 -4.53
N TYR A 212 -13.11 4.88 -3.81
CA TYR A 212 -13.66 6.24 -3.82
C TYR A 212 -14.06 6.72 -2.42
N TYR A 213 -13.98 8.03 -2.19
CA TYR A 213 -14.39 8.66 -0.93
C TYR A 213 -14.77 10.13 -1.12
N SER A 214 -15.37 10.76 -0.10
CA SER A 214 -15.49 12.22 -0.02
C SER A 214 -14.97 12.73 1.35
N PRO A 215 -14.16 13.81 1.41
CA PRO A 215 -13.53 14.24 2.67
C PRO A 215 -14.48 14.87 3.70
N ASN A 216 -15.74 15.11 3.32
CA ASN A 216 -16.73 15.82 4.13
C ASN A 216 -18.18 15.38 3.84
N CYS A 217 -18.38 14.18 3.29
CA CYS A 217 -19.70 13.60 3.03
C CYS A 217 -19.65 12.08 3.09
N ASP A 218 -20.69 11.45 3.62
CA ASP A 218 -20.84 10.00 3.52
C ASP A 218 -21.35 9.62 2.12
N ILE A 219 -20.58 8.75 1.43
CA ILE A 219 -20.96 8.17 0.15
C ILE A 219 -21.23 6.66 0.23
N THR A 220 -21.26 6.07 1.43
CA THR A 220 -21.73 4.69 1.65
C THR A 220 -23.26 4.61 1.55
N ASN A 221 -23.97 5.70 1.82
CA ASN A 221 -25.42 5.85 1.62
C ASN A 221 -25.78 6.46 0.25
N ASN A 222 -26.93 6.04 -0.27
CA ASN A 222 -27.57 6.69 -1.41
C ASN A 222 -28.31 7.99 -0.99
N LEU A 223 -28.69 8.82 -1.97
CA LEU A 223 -29.32 10.12 -1.73
C LEU A 223 -30.59 10.05 -0.85
N GLN A 224 -31.40 9.00 -1.03
CA GLN A 224 -32.63 8.79 -0.25
C GLN A 224 -32.36 8.50 1.23
N ARG A 225 -31.15 8.03 1.57
CA ARG A 225 -30.69 7.76 2.94
C ARG A 225 -29.72 8.82 3.49
N ARG A 226 -29.62 10.00 2.85
CA ARG A 226 -28.79 11.11 3.35
C ARG A 226 -29.17 11.47 4.79
N GLY A 227 -28.19 11.42 5.72
CA GLY A 227 -28.40 11.65 7.15
C GLY A 227 -28.70 10.40 7.98
N ALA A 228 -28.82 9.22 7.37
CA ALA A 228 -28.71 7.95 8.08
C ALA A 228 -27.24 7.69 8.50
N PRO A 229 -26.99 6.79 9.47
CA PRO A 229 -25.63 6.29 9.73
C PRO A 229 -25.02 5.63 8.48
N PRO A 230 -23.68 5.61 8.35
CA PRO A 230 -22.98 4.93 7.26
C PRO A 230 -23.46 3.49 7.02
N ASP A 231 -23.55 3.07 5.77
CA ASP A 231 -23.97 1.72 5.42
C ASP A 231 -22.78 0.75 5.47
N ASP A 232 -22.74 -0.06 6.52
CA ASP A 232 -21.71 -1.08 6.79
C ASP A 232 -21.47 -2.07 5.62
N ARG A 233 -22.40 -2.20 4.67
CA ARG A 233 -22.24 -3.06 3.49
C ARG A 233 -21.37 -2.42 2.40
N PHE A 234 -21.20 -1.09 2.45
CA PHE A 234 -20.42 -0.31 1.49
C PHE A 234 -19.23 0.42 2.13
N TYR A 235 -19.19 0.55 3.46
CA TYR A 235 -18.06 1.09 4.23
C TYR A 235 -16.87 0.11 4.26
N TRP A 236 -16.19 -0.02 3.12
CA TRP A 236 -15.20 -1.05 2.84
C TRP A 236 -14.05 -1.11 3.86
N ASN A 237 -13.49 0.04 4.24
CA ASN A 237 -12.37 0.11 5.18
C ASN A 237 -12.79 0.13 6.67
N LYS A 238 -14.08 -0.03 7.02
CA LYS A 238 -14.55 0.02 8.41
C LYS A 238 -13.77 -0.90 9.37
N PRO A 239 -13.40 -2.15 9.01
CA PRO A 239 -12.62 -3.02 9.89
C PRO A 239 -11.19 -2.51 10.13
N MET A 240 -10.59 -1.88 9.11
CA MET A 240 -9.22 -1.33 9.16
C MET A 240 -9.15 -0.03 9.95
N LEU A 241 -10.28 0.67 10.11
CA LEU A 241 -10.40 1.86 10.94
C LEU A 241 -10.78 1.55 12.40
N ALA A 242 -10.89 0.28 12.82
CA ALA A 242 -11.44 -0.09 14.13
C ALA A 242 -10.79 0.61 15.34
N GLU A 243 -9.46 0.74 15.35
CA GLU A 243 -8.75 1.43 16.45
C GLU A 243 -8.90 2.95 16.39
N LEU A 244 -8.88 3.55 15.18
CA LEU A 244 -9.11 4.98 15.01
C LEU A 244 -10.56 5.36 15.35
N LEU A 245 -11.53 4.47 15.06
CA LEU A 245 -12.94 4.68 15.36
C LEU A 245 -13.24 4.73 16.87
N LYS A 246 -12.51 3.99 17.72
CA LYS A 246 -12.62 4.10 19.18
C LYS A 246 -12.25 5.52 19.61
N VAL A 247 -10.99 5.89 19.36
CA VAL A 247 -10.41 7.20 19.71
C VAL A 247 -11.16 8.37 19.08
N ALA A 248 -11.84 8.17 17.95
CA ALA A 248 -12.66 9.19 17.31
C ALA A 248 -14.10 9.33 17.85
N VAL A 249 -14.65 8.28 18.48
CA VAL A 249 -16.04 8.25 19.00
C VAL A 249 -16.09 8.36 20.53
N ASP A 250 -14.99 8.13 21.24
CA ASP A 250 -14.89 8.30 22.70
C ASP A 250 -15.06 9.76 23.18
N GLY A 251 -15.12 10.73 22.26
CA GLY A 251 -15.64 12.07 22.53
C GLY A 251 -17.14 12.14 22.23
N GLU A 252 -17.95 12.65 23.17
CA GLU A 252 -19.44 12.61 23.20
C GLU A 252 -20.20 13.34 22.06
N ARG A 253 -19.59 13.55 20.89
CA ARG A 253 -20.15 14.33 19.78
C ARG A 253 -19.88 13.70 18.42
N PRO A 254 -20.89 13.54 17.54
CA PRO A 254 -20.68 13.13 16.14
C PRO A 254 -19.76 14.07 15.34
N ASP A 255 -19.66 15.34 15.75
CA ASP A 255 -18.75 16.38 15.26
C ASP A 255 -17.43 16.49 16.05
N GLY A 256 -17.08 15.47 16.85
CA GLY A 256 -15.89 15.45 17.70
C GLY A 256 -14.56 15.58 16.95
N PRO A 257 -13.46 15.98 17.63
CA PRO A 257 -12.18 16.27 16.99
C PRO A 257 -11.52 15.08 16.28
N GLY A 258 -11.98 13.86 16.58
CA GLY A 258 -11.59 12.63 15.90
C GLY A 258 -12.30 12.38 14.55
N ALA A 259 -13.53 12.86 14.37
CA ALA A 259 -14.35 12.58 13.19
C ALA A 259 -13.71 13.11 11.89
N ASP A 260 -12.94 14.20 11.95
CA ASP A 260 -12.18 14.75 10.82
C ASP A 260 -11.12 13.79 10.23
N TRP A 261 -10.70 12.76 10.97
CA TRP A 261 -9.69 11.77 10.52
C TRP A 261 -10.30 10.47 9.99
N VAL A 262 -11.56 10.20 10.34
CA VAL A 262 -12.30 9.01 9.91
C VAL A 262 -12.76 9.20 8.46
N LEU A 263 -12.46 8.24 7.59
CA LEU A 263 -12.68 8.39 6.15
C LEU A 263 -13.39 7.16 5.55
N PRO A 264 -14.72 7.22 5.34
CA PRO A 264 -15.44 6.16 4.66
C PRO A 264 -15.02 6.03 3.19
N ILE A 265 -14.43 4.88 2.86
CA ILE A 265 -14.09 4.48 1.49
C ILE A 265 -15.11 3.45 1.01
N ILE A 266 -15.59 3.62 -0.22
CA ILE A 266 -16.37 2.61 -0.95
C ILE A 266 -15.50 1.93 -2.01
N GLN A 267 -15.77 0.65 -2.25
CA GLN A 267 -15.27 -0.06 -3.43
C GLN A 267 -16.40 -0.14 -4.47
N GLY A 268 -16.10 0.17 -5.74
CA GLY A 268 -17.07 0.15 -6.82
C GLY A 268 -16.65 1.03 -7.99
N PHE A 269 -17.58 1.85 -8.47
CA PHE A 269 -17.35 2.79 -9.56
C PHE A 269 -18.13 4.09 -9.33
N VAL A 270 -17.49 5.23 -9.58
CA VAL A 270 -18.13 6.56 -9.60
C VAL A 270 -17.58 7.35 -10.78
N GLN A 271 -18.49 7.96 -11.53
CA GLN A 271 -18.23 8.87 -12.64
C GLN A 271 -19.30 9.98 -12.59
N VAL A 272 -18.89 11.21 -12.89
CA VAL A 272 -19.76 12.38 -12.97
C VAL A 272 -19.37 13.11 -14.26
N GLU A 273 -20.34 13.43 -15.11
CA GLU A 273 -20.08 14.07 -16.41
C GLU A 273 -20.91 15.34 -16.55
N GLN A 274 -20.29 16.41 -17.07
CA GLN A 274 -21.02 17.63 -17.36
C GLN A 274 -21.82 17.45 -18.66
N CYS A 275 -23.13 17.65 -18.57
CA CYS A 275 -24.05 17.53 -19.71
C CYS A 275 -24.66 18.90 -20.04
N VAL A 276 -24.93 19.16 -21.32
CA VAL A 276 -25.68 20.34 -21.76
C VAL A 276 -26.92 19.88 -22.50
N ILE A 277 -28.10 20.30 -22.02
CA ILE A 277 -29.39 19.96 -22.61
C ILE A 277 -30.07 21.27 -23.01
N GLY A 278 -30.21 21.50 -24.32
CA GLY A 278 -30.61 22.80 -24.84
C GLY A 278 -29.56 23.87 -24.50
N ASN A 279 -29.95 24.85 -23.69
CA ASN A 279 -29.08 25.93 -23.20
C ASN A 279 -28.73 25.79 -21.70
N GLU A 280 -29.11 24.68 -21.05
CA GLU A 280 -28.92 24.46 -19.62
C GLU A 280 -27.77 23.47 -19.37
N CYS A 281 -26.92 23.78 -18.40
CA CYS A 281 -25.77 22.95 -18.00
C CYS A 281 -26.09 22.15 -16.73
N PHE A 282 -25.78 20.86 -16.75
CA PHE A 282 -26.02 19.89 -15.69
C PHE A 282 -24.72 19.20 -15.27
N THR A 283 -24.69 18.72 -14.01
CA THR A 283 -23.57 18.02 -13.37
C THR A 283 -24.10 16.97 -12.41
#